data_AF-A0A8S3JEA5-F1
#
_entry.id   AF-A0A8S3JEA5-F1
#
_cell.length_a   1.000
_cell.length_b   1.000
_cell.length_c   1.000
_cell.angle_alpha   90.00
_cell.angle_beta   90.00
_cell.angle_gamma   90.00
#
_symmetry.space_group_name_H-M   'P 1'
#
loop_
_entity.id
_entity.type
_entity.pdbx_description
1 polymer ?
#
loop_
_entity_poly.entity_id
_entity_poly.type
_entity_poly.pdbx_seq_one_letter_code
_entity_poly.pdbx_strand_id
1 'polypeptide(L)'
;TYESLLNLLQKTLLALQADRLNVHLQSLLDECLQYLIDANIIRVKEVEQISDDSHAEKVKRLLYETTKLGKATVEGSVDLGLATSVYNHLATSLINMNLENPLHLLYITIPFDLPNMTIGFRQLVDRVRR
;
A
#
# COMPACT_ATOMS: atom_id res chain seq x y z
N THR A 1 3.92 14.86 -9.70
CA THR A 1 4.57 15.91 -8.89
C THR A 1 3.68 16.24 -7.71
N TYR A 2 4.23 16.83 -6.65
CA TYR A 2 3.46 17.21 -5.46
C TYR A 2 2.27 18.13 -5.79
N GLU A 3 2.51 19.17 -6.58
CA GLU A 3 1.49 20.10 -7.09
C GLU A 3 0.29 19.39 -7.76
N SER A 4 0.55 18.37 -8.58
CA SER A 4 -0.52 17.62 -9.25
C SER A 4 -1.35 16.80 -8.28
N LEU A 5 -0.73 16.25 -7.23
CA LEU A 5 -1.44 15.52 -6.17
C LEU A 5 -2.31 16.48 -5.36
N LEU A 6 -1.80 17.66 -5.05
CA LEU A 6 -2.54 18.69 -4.33
C LEU A 6 -3.75 19.19 -5.15
N ASN A 7 -3.58 19.41 -6.46
CA ASN A 7 -4.68 19.75 -7.37
C ASN A 7 -5.76 18.65 -7.42
N LEU A 8 -5.34 17.37 -7.45
CA LEU A 8 -6.28 16.25 -7.37
C LEU A 8 -7.05 16.28 -6.05
N LEU A 9 -6.34 16.47 -4.94
CA LEU A 9 -6.90 16.47 -3.59
C LEU A 9 -7.92 17.62 -3.41
N GLN A 10 -7.63 18.80 -3.97
CA GLN A 10 -8.56 19.95 -4.00
C GLN A 10 -9.88 19.67 -4.74
N LYS A 11 -9.91 18.68 -5.63
CA LYS A 11 -11.13 18.28 -6.36
C LYS A 11 -11.92 17.18 -5.66
N THR A 12 -11.47 16.69 -4.51
CA THR A 12 -12.15 15.62 -3.77
C THR A 12 -13.27 16.18 -2.89
N LEU A 13 -14.22 15.32 -2.53
CA LEU A 13 -15.27 15.65 -1.56
C LEU A 13 -14.70 16.06 -0.19
N LEU A 14 -13.53 15.53 0.18
CA LEU A 14 -12.83 15.90 1.40
C LEU A 14 -12.42 17.37 1.39
N ALA A 15 -11.91 17.89 0.27
CA ALA A 15 -11.53 19.30 0.16
C ALA A 15 -12.73 20.24 0.31
N LEU A 16 -13.91 19.86 -0.21
CA LEU A 16 -15.15 20.62 -0.02
C LEU A 16 -15.64 20.62 1.44
N GLN A 17 -15.26 19.61 2.21
CA GLN A 17 -15.64 19.45 3.61
C GLN A 17 -14.52 19.84 4.58
N ALA A 18 -13.37 20.31 4.09
CA ALA A 18 -12.18 20.60 4.89
C ALA A 18 -12.48 21.63 5.99
N ASP A 19 -13.23 22.68 5.67
CA ASP A 19 -13.64 23.71 6.64
C ASP A 19 -14.55 23.17 7.74
N ARG A 20 -15.38 22.16 7.43
CA ARG A 20 -16.29 21.54 8.39
C ARG A 20 -15.58 20.51 9.28
N LEU A 21 -14.61 19.81 8.72
CA LEU A 21 -13.86 18.74 9.38
C LEU A 21 -12.58 19.26 10.06
N ASN A 22 -12.23 20.53 9.85
CA ASN A 22 -11.00 21.17 10.33
C ASN A 22 -9.75 20.38 9.92
N VAL A 23 -9.69 19.94 8.66
CA VAL A 23 -8.60 19.13 8.10
C VAL A 23 -7.71 19.98 7.19
N HIS A 24 -6.42 20.01 7.48
CA HIS A 24 -5.42 20.65 6.61
C HIS A 24 -4.99 19.69 5.50
N LEU A 25 -5.30 20.06 4.26
CA LEU A 25 -5.07 19.22 3.07
C LEU A 25 -3.58 18.93 2.81
N GLN A 26 -2.70 19.91 3.09
CA GLN A 26 -1.26 19.77 2.88
C GLN A 26 -0.63 18.79 3.87
N SER A 27 -0.92 18.95 5.17
CA SER A 27 -0.38 18.04 6.19
C SER A 27 -0.87 16.61 5.98
N LEU A 28 -2.14 16.44 5.60
CA LEU A 28 -2.69 15.12 5.27
C LEU A 28 -1.98 14.49 4.08
N LEU A 29 -1.70 15.26 3.03
CA LEU A 29 -0.96 14.77 1.87
C LEU A 29 0.45 14.33 2.25
N ASP A 30 1.13 15.10 3.11
CA ASP A 30 2.47 14.79 3.58
C ASP A 30 2.48 13.50 4.42
N GLU A 31 1.51 13.33 5.34
CA GLU A 31 1.33 12.11 6.12
C GLU A 31 1.05 10.88 5.24
N CYS A 32 0.18 11.01 4.23
CA CYS A 32 -0.11 9.93 3.30
C CYS A 32 1.13 9.55 2.46
N LEU A 33 1.92 10.53 2.01
CA LEU A 33 3.14 10.28 1.27
C LEU A 33 4.19 9.59 2.15
N GLN A 34 4.35 10.01 3.39
CA GLN A 34 5.24 9.36 4.35
C GLN A 34 4.83 7.90 4.56
N TYR A 35 3.53 7.63 4.76
CA TYR A 35 3.01 6.26 4.88
C TYR A 35 3.31 5.40 3.64
N LEU A 36 3.13 5.94 2.44
CA LEU A 36 3.39 5.25 1.19
C LEU A 36 4.88 4.94 0.96
N ILE A 37 5.77 5.79 1.49
CA ILE A 37 7.21 5.57 1.49
C ILE A 37 7.58 4.47 2.50
N ASP A 38 7.06 4.55 3.72
CA ASP A 38 7.34 3.58 4.79
C ASP A 38 6.88 2.16 4.40
N ALA A 39 5.74 2.05 3.73
CA ALA A 39 5.22 0.79 3.21
C ALA A 39 5.84 0.35 1.86
N ASN A 40 6.90 1.03 1.38
CA ASN A 40 7.66 0.68 0.16
C ASN A 40 6.83 0.60 -1.14
N ILE A 41 5.71 1.31 -1.20
CA ILE A 41 4.82 1.35 -2.38
C ILE A 41 5.28 2.41 -3.38
N ILE A 42 5.86 3.51 -2.87
CA ILE A 42 6.34 4.64 -3.68
C ILE A 42 7.84 4.85 -3.42
N ARG A 43 8.57 5.22 -4.48
CA ARG A 43 9.94 5.72 -4.43
C ARG A 43 9.98 7.19 -4.82
N VAL A 44 10.79 7.95 -4.11
CA VAL A 44 11.08 9.34 -4.45
C VAL A 44 12.34 9.35 -5.32
N LYS A 45 12.22 9.90 -6.53
CA LYS A 45 13.36 10.27 -7.36
C LYS A 45 13.53 11.78 -7.29
N GLU A 46 14.72 12.20 -6.88
CA GLU A 46 15.15 13.58 -7.06
C GLU A 46 15.61 13.76 -8.50
N VAL A 47 14.91 14.59 -9.27
CA VAL A 47 15.38 15.01 -10.58
C VAL A 47 15.92 16.41 -10.45
N GLU A 48 17.25 16.53 -10.51
CA GLU A 48 17.89 17.82 -10.75
C GLU A 48 17.70 18.16 -12.23
N GLN A 49 16.87 19.16 -12.53
CA GLN A 49 16.93 19.79 -13.84
C GLN A 49 18.10 20.79 -13.82
N ILE A 50 19.14 20.49 -14.60
CA ILE A 50 20.12 21.50 -15.00
C ILE A 50 19.41 22.32 -16.07
N SER A 51 18.92 23.49 -15.68
CA SER A 51 18.52 24.52 -16.64
C SER A 51 19.74 25.40 -16.85
N ASP A 52 20.33 25.32 -18.04
CA ASP A 52 21.35 26.24 -18.54
C ASP A 52 20.69 27.60 -18.79
N ASP A 53 20.39 28.34 -17.72
CA ASP A 53 20.26 29.79 -17.77
C ASP A 53 20.50 30.37 -16.38
N SER A 54 21.59 31.13 -16.30
CA SER A 54 22.13 31.78 -15.12
C SER A 54 21.17 32.83 -14.55
N HIS A 55 20.24 32.41 -13.66
CA HIS A 55 19.71 33.12 -12.48
C HIS A 55 18.39 32.55 -11.90
N ALA A 56 17.88 31.40 -12.35
CA ALA A 56 16.67 30.81 -11.77
C ALA A 56 16.99 29.82 -10.64
N GLU A 57 16.37 30.01 -9.47
CA GLU A 57 16.47 29.15 -8.30
C GLU A 57 16.30 27.67 -8.67
N LYS A 58 17.18 26.81 -8.14
CA LYS A 58 17.21 25.36 -8.35
C LYS A 58 15.94 24.74 -7.75
N VAL A 59 14.82 24.74 -8.48
CA VAL A 59 13.55 24.16 -8.01
C VAL A 59 13.70 22.63 -8.00
N LYS A 60 14.07 22.07 -6.85
CA LYS A 60 14.03 20.63 -6.60
C LYS A 60 12.61 20.12 -6.80
N ARG A 61 12.36 19.42 -7.91
CA ARG A 61 11.08 18.75 -8.15
C ARG A 61 11.21 17.30 -7.71
N LEU A 62 10.50 16.95 -6.63
CA LEU A 62 10.35 15.57 -6.19
C LEU A 62 9.41 14.84 -7.17
N LEU A 63 9.93 13.81 -7.82
CA LEU A 63 9.13 12.87 -8.62
C LEU A 63 8.84 11.64 -7.79
N TYR A 64 7.56 11.27 -7.73
CA TYR A 64 7.08 10.07 -7.07
C TYR A 64 6.87 9.01 -8.14
N GLU A 65 7.54 7.86 -8.00
CA GLU A 65 7.37 6.70 -8.86
C GLU A 65 6.84 5.51 -8.07
N THR A 66 5.94 4.74 -8.67
CA THR A 66 5.44 3.50 -8.06
C THR A 66 6.49 2.39 -8.10
N THR A 67 6.57 1.61 -7.02
CA THR A 67 7.39 0.39 -6.99
C THR A 67 6.67 -0.75 -7.74
N LYS A 68 7.40 -1.83 -8.01
CA LYS A 68 6.78 -3.05 -8.58
C LYS A 68 5.71 -3.61 -7.64
N LEU A 69 5.98 -3.57 -6.34
CA LEU A 69 5.03 -3.94 -5.30
C LEU A 69 3.82 -3.00 -5.33
N GLY A 70 4.04 -1.68 -5.30
CA GLY A 70 2.96 -0.70 -5.33
C GLY A 70 2.07 -0.82 -6.57
N LYS A 71 2.65 -1.07 -7.74
CA LYS A 71 1.90 -1.35 -8.97
C LYS A 71 1.06 -2.62 -8.84
N ALA A 72 1.65 -3.71 -8.35
CA ALA A 72 0.94 -4.97 -8.14
C ALA A 72 -0.17 -4.86 -7.09
N THR A 73 0.02 -4.05 -6.04
CA THR A 73 -1.00 -3.79 -5.01
C THR A 73 -2.22 -3.10 -5.59
N VAL A 74 -2.01 -2.05 -6.40
CA VAL A 74 -3.09 -1.32 -7.06
C VAL A 74 -3.81 -2.20 -8.09
N GLU A 75 -3.07 -2.91 -8.93
CA GLU A 75 -3.64 -3.82 -9.93
C GLU A 75 -4.36 -5.02 -9.30
N GLY A 76 -3.83 -5.54 -8.20
CA GLY A 76 -4.39 -6.65 -7.44
C GLY A 76 -5.55 -6.27 -6.52
N SER A 77 -5.92 -4.98 -6.44
CA SER A 77 -6.94 -4.47 -5.51
C SER A 77 -6.71 -4.93 -4.07
N VAL A 78 -5.44 -4.99 -3.65
CA VAL A 78 -5.04 -5.42 -2.31
C VAL A 78 -4.99 -4.21 -1.39
N ASP A 79 -5.48 -4.37 -0.16
CA ASP A 79 -5.36 -3.32 0.85
C ASP A 79 -3.89 -2.94 1.09
N LEU A 80 -3.65 -1.64 1.20
CA LEU A 80 -2.30 -1.09 1.28
C LEU A 80 -1.59 -1.47 2.59
N GLY A 81 -2.35 -1.56 3.68
CA GLY A 81 -1.82 -1.99 4.98
C GLY A 81 -1.44 -3.48 5.00
N LEU A 82 -2.16 -4.30 4.24
CA LEU A 82 -1.89 -5.74 4.15
C LEU A 82 -0.84 -6.10 3.09
N ALA A 83 -0.64 -5.28 2.06
CA ALA A 83 0.21 -5.58 0.91
C ALA A 83 1.60 -6.13 1.27
N THR A 84 2.30 -5.49 2.23
CA THR A 84 3.62 -5.92 2.68
C THR A 84 3.57 -7.25 3.44
N SER A 85 2.54 -7.45 4.29
CA SER A 85 2.36 -8.70 5.01
C SER A 85 2.07 -9.86 4.06
N VAL A 86 1.19 -9.64 3.08
CA VAL A 86 0.85 -10.63 2.05
C VAL A 86 2.08 -10.97 1.22
N TYR A 87 2.85 -9.97 0.80
CA TYR A 87 4.10 -10.18 0.07
C TYR A 87 5.09 -11.05 0.87
N ASN A 88 5.30 -10.75 2.15
CA ASN A 88 6.20 -11.52 3.01
C ASN A 88 5.72 -12.95 3.25
N HIS A 89 4.41 -13.16 3.43
CA HIS A 89 3.81 -14.48 3.58
C HIS A 89 3.95 -15.31 2.30
N LEU A 90 3.74 -14.70 1.13
CA LEU A 90 3.94 -15.33 -0.17
C LEU A 90 5.41 -15.69 -0.39
N ALA A 91 6.35 -14.79 -0.07
CA ALA A 91 7.77 -15.02 -0.19
C ALA A 91 8.25 -16.17 0.72
N THR A 92 7.73 -16.24 1.94
CA THR A 92 8.06 -17.32 2.89
C THR A 92 7.43 -18.64 2.45
N SER A 93 6.17 -18.60 2.00
CA SER A 93 5.46 -19.79 1.53
C SER A 93 6.09 -20.38 0.26
N LEU A 94 6.69 -19.55 -0.60
CA LEU A 94 7.41 -20.02 -1.79
C LEU A 94 8.60 -20.91 -1.43
N ILE A 95 9.32 -20.60 -0.34
CA ILE A 95 10.51 -21.36 0.09
C ILE A 95 10.09 -22.69 0.73
N ASN A 96 8.98 -22.69 1.47
CA ASN A 96 8.55 -23.81 2.31
C ASN A 96 7.28 -24.51 1.77
N MET A 97 7.02 -24.43 0.46
CA MET A 97 5.79 -24.94 -0.12
C MET A 97 5.78 -26.47 -0.17
N ASN A 98 4.82 -27.10 0.51
CA ASN A 98 4.55 -28.52 0.31
C ASN A 98 3.57 -28.68 -0.86
N LEU A 99 4.04 -29.29 -1.96
CA LEU A 99 3.26 -29.55 -3.18
C LEU A 99 2.58 -30.93 -3.17
N GLU A 100 2.80 -31.76 -2.15
CA GLU A 100 2.13 -33.06 -2.02
C GLU A 100 0.62 -32.90 -1.79
N ASN A 101 0.20 -31.77 -1.20
CA ASN A 101 -1.20 -31.49 -0.89
C ASN A 101 -1.56 -30.04 -1.28
N PRO A 102 -2.71 -29.80 -1.96
CA PRO A 102 -3.16 -28.46 -2.33
C PRO A 102 -3.50 -27.54 -1.14
N LEU A 103 -3.48 -28.01 0.11
CA LEU A 103 -3.77 -27.21 1.30
C LEU A 103 -2.91 -25.94 1.40
N HIS A 104 -1.62 -26.00 1.04
CA HIS A 104 -0.75 -24.82 1.05
C HIS A 104 -1.15 -23.80 -0.01
N LEU A 105 -1.58 -24.27 -1.18
CA LEU A 105 -2.09 -23.40 -2.24
C LEU A 105 -3.40 -22.74 -1.80
N LEU A 106 -4.29 -23.51 -1.17
CA LEU A 106 -5.55 -22.99 -0.62
C LEU A 106 -5.29 -21.92 0.43
N TYR A 107 -4.37 -22.17 1.38
CA TYR A 107 -3.99 -21.22 2.42
C TYR A 107 -3.60 -19.85 1.87
N ILE A 108 -2.82 -19.82 0.77
CA ILE A 108 -2.36 -18.58 0.13
C ILE A 108 -3.53 -17.81 -0.53
N THR A 109 -4.54 -18.51 -1.03
CA THR A 109 -5.70 -17.88 -1.69
C THR A 109 -6.79 -17.42 -0.74
N ILE A 110 -6.73 -17.80 0.54
CA ILE A 110 -7.74 -17.39 1.52
C ILE A 110 -7.57 -15.90 1.80
N PRO A 111 -8.65 -15.10 1.71
CA PRO A 111 -8.59 -13.68 2.01
C PRO A 111 -8.17 -13.45 3.47
N PHE A 112 -7.21 -12.55 3.68
CA PHE A 112 -6.66 -12.22 5.00
C PHE A 112 -7.67 -11.47 5.89
N ASP A 113 -8.71 -10.91 5.30
CA ASP A 113 -9.76 -10.14 5.96
C ASP A 113 -11.09 -10.89 5.89
N LEU A 114 -11.17 -12.01 6.62
CA LEU A 114 -12.41 -12.79 6.77
C LEU A 114 -13.24 -12.22 7.93
N PRO A 115 -14.30 -11.45 7.68
CA PRO A 115 -15.17 -11.00 8.76
C PRO A 115 -15.92 -12.20 9.37
N ASN A 116 -15.85 -12.32 10.69
CA ASN A 116 -16.78 -13.11 11.52
C ASN A 116 -16.76 -14.64 11.37
N MET A 117 -15.66 -15.26 10.94
CA MET A 117 -15.53 -16.72 11.01
C MET A 117 -15.33 -17.18 12.47
N THR A 118 -16.41 -17.62 13.12
CA THR A 118 -16.31 -18.25 14.45
C THR A 118 -15.91 -19.72 14.31
N ILE A 119 -14.68 -20.05 14.70
CA ILE A 119 -14.19 -21.43 14.69
C ILE A 119 -14.53 -22.09 16.03
N GLY A 120 -15.34 -23.14 15.98
CA GLY A 120 -15.58 -24.01 17.14
C GLY A 120 -14.35 -24.87 17.41
N PHE A 121 -13.37 -24.35 18.17
CA PHE A 121 -12.10 -25.05 18.45
C PHE A 121 -12.28 -26.48 18.98
N ARG A 122 -13.33 -26.73 19.78
CA ARG A 122 -13.65 -28.08 20.28
C ARG A 122 -13.94 -29.07 19.15
N GLN A 123 -14.73 -28.67 18.16
CA GLN A 123 -15.07 -29.50 17.01
C GLN A 123 -13.85 -29.74 16.10
N LEU A 124 -12.95 -28.77 16.01
CA LEU A 124 -11.71 -28.88 15.25
C LEU A 124 -10.76 -29.92 15.88
N VAL A 125 -10.53 -29.83 17.19
CA VAL A 125 -9.62 -30.73 17.93
C VAL A 125 -10.16 -32.15 17.97
N ASP A 126 -11.47 -32.32 18.18
CA ASP A 126 -12.10 -33.66 18.25
C ASP A 126 -12.06 -34.41 16.90
N ARG A 127 -11.96 -33.70 15.77
CA ARG A 127 -11.78 -34.31 14.44
C ARG A 127 -10.35 -34.78 14.16
N VAL A 128 -9.34 -34.15 14.75
CA VAL A 128 -7.92 -34.49 14.53
C VAL A 128 -7.48 -35.71 15.35
N ARG A 129 -8.20 -36.03 16.44
CA ARG A 129 -7.92 -37.18 17.31
C ARG A 129 -8.52 -38.52 16.84
N ARG A 130 -9.29 -38.54 15.74
CA ARG A 130 -9.81 -39.77 15.11
C ARG A 130 -8.94 -40.15 13.93
#